data_AF-A0A447T7Z8-F1
#
_entry.id   AF-A0A447T7Z8-F1
#
_cell.length_a   1.000
_cell.length_b   1.000
_cell.length_c   1.000
_cell.angle_alpha   90.00
_cell.angle_beta   90.00
_cell.angle_gamma   90.00
#
_symmetry.space_group_name_H-M   'P 1'
#
loop_
_entity.id
_entity.type
_entity.pdbx_description
1 polymer ?
#
loop_
_entity_poly.entity_id
_entity_poly.type
_entity_poly.pdbx_seq_one_letter_code
_entity_poly.pdbx_strand_id
1 'polypeptide(L)'
;MLFSELGLSPEILRAIDEQGYSQPTPIQEKAIPLVLSGRDLLAAAQTGTGKTAAFMLPILERLKKFANTSVSPAMHPIRALVLSPTRELADQIGVNVQTYTKYLPLRATTVFGGVNMDPQTQELRRGVEILIATPGRLLDHIQQKTVQLNKVEVLVLDEGDRMLDMGFIQDIRKIMGMLPKERQTLLFSATFAPEIKRLAADFMHAPQTVEVARQNATNDQVEQLVFQVDNFKKRQLLAHLIRSREMSQVIVFCKTKISADQLARDLKRDGLDAEAIHGDKTQGARLETLAGFKEGKLRVLVATDVAARGLDISELPYVVNFELPTSPEDYVHRIAEPAAPAPRASRSR
;
A
#
# COMPACT_ATOMS: atom_id res chain seq x y z
N MET A 1 13.91 21.54 1.94
CA MET A 1 14.13 21.61 0.48
C MET A 1 12.77 21.85 -0.19
N LEU A 2 12.70 22.42 -1.39
CA LEU A 2 11.45 22.49 -2.17
C LEU A 2 11.44 21.44 -3.28
N PHE A 3 10.25 21.02 -3.73
CA PHE A 3 10.14 20.09 -4.86
C PHE A 3 10.77 20.64 -6.16
N SER A 4 10.72 21.95 -6.36
CA SER A 4 11.34 22.63 -7.51
C SER A 4 12.86 22.47 -7.56
N GLU A 5 13.50 22.15 -6.44
CA GLU A 5 14.95 21.94 -6.32
C GLU A 5 15.36 20.50 -6.63
N LEU A 6 14.39 19.58 -6.82
CA LEU A 6 14.63 18.15 -7.04
C LEU A 6 14.79 17.76 -8.52
N GLY A 7 14.81 18.73 -9.43
CA GLY A 7 15.04 18.47 -10.87
C GLY A 7 13.82 17.91 -11.61
N LEU A 8 12.60 18.22 -11.15
CA LEU A 8 11.33 17.84 -11.79
C LEU A 8 10.84 18.93 -12.75
N SER A 9 10.17 18.54 -13.83
CA SER A 9 9.66 19.47 -14.83
C SER A 9 8.45 20.29 -14.32
N PRO A 10 8.18 21.48 -14.92
CA PRO A 10 7.05 22.33 -14.51
C PRO A 10 5.69 21.65 -14.54
N GLU A 11 5.47 20.71 -15.47
CA GLU A 11 4.22 19.95 -15.60
C GLU A 11 3.99 19.03 -14.40
N ILE A 12 5.05 18.37 -13.92
CA ILE A 12 5.00 17.52 -12.72
C ILE A 12 4.83 18.40 -11.48
N LEU A 13 5.61 19.47 -11.37
CA LEU A 13 5.52 20.41 -10.25
C LEU A 13 4.12 21.01 -10.11
N ARG A 14 3.50 21.39 -11.24
CA ARG A 14 2.10 21.87 -11.26
C ARG A 14 1.12 20.80 -10.77
N ALA A 15 1.28 19.55 -11.21
CA ALA A 15 0.38 18.46 -10.81
C ALA A 15 0.41 18.22 -9.30
N ILE A 16 1.60 18.26 -8.68
CA ILE A 16 1.75 18.03 -7.23
C ILE A 16 1.36 19.27 -6.39
N ASP A 17 1.58 20.48 -6.91
CA ASP A 17 1.14 21.72 -6.25
C ASP A 17 -0.39 21.78 -6.11
N GLU A 18 -1.13 21.36 -7.15
CA GLU A 18 -2.59 21.23 -7.11
C GLU A 18 -3.10 20.17 -6.12
N GLN A 19 -2.23 19.26 -5.65
CA GLN A 19 -2.52 18.31 -4.57
C GLN A 19 -2.11 18.81 -3.19
N GLY A 20 -1.57 20.03 -3.09
CA GLY A 20 -1.08 20.61 -1.85
C GLY A 20 0.29 20.09 -1.41
N TYR A 21 1.09 19.53 -2.32
CA TYR A 21 2.44 19.08 -1.99
C TYR A 21 3.37 20.29 -1.88
N SER A 22 3.59 20.77 -0.66
CA SER A 22 4.41 21.94 -0.39
C SER A 22 5.89 21.60 -0.19
N GLN A 23 6.19 20.57 0.62
CA GLN A 23 7.55 20.15 0.92
C GLN A 23 7.72 18.64 0.71
N PRO A 24 8.86 18.21 0.13
CA PRO A 24 9.18 16.80 -0.01
C PRO A 24 9.39 16.14 1.36
N THR A 25 8.88 14.92 1.52
CA THR A 25 9.14 14.10 2.71
C THR A 25 10.59 13.63 2.74
N PRO A 26 11.13 13.18 3.89
CA PRO A 26 12.53 12.74 3.97
C PRO A 26 12.89 11.61 3.01
N ILE A 27 11.94 10.73 2.66
CA ILE A 27 12.18 9.69 1.64
C ILE A 27 12.22 10.29 0.24
N GLN A 28 11.40 11.29 -0.06
CA GLN A 28 11.37 11.97 -1.36
C GLN A 28 12.64 12.79 -1.59
N GLU A 29 13.09 13.57 -0.59
CA GLU A 29 14.33 14.36 -0.66
C GLU A 29 15.56 13.49 -0.98
N LYS A 30 15.65 12.31 -0.37
CA LYS A 30 16.77 11.38 -0.57
C LYS A 30 16.64 10.53 -1.83
N ALA A 31 15.44 10.02 -2.12
CA ALA A 31 15.24 9.06 -3.19
C ALA A 31 15.18 9.73 -4.57
N ILE A 32 14.47 10.86 -4.71
CA ILE A 32 14.19 11.46 -6.03
C ILE A 32 15.47 11.76 -6.81
N PRO A 33 16.50 12.42 -6.25
CA PRO A 33 17.75 12.67 -6.97
C PRO A 33 18.49 11.38 -7.38
N LEU A 34 18.44 10.34 -6.54
CA LEU A 34 19.07 9.06 -6.83
C LEU A 34 18.36 8.33 -7.97
N VAL A 35 17.02 8.34 -7.97
CA VAL A 35 16.24 7.72 -9.04
C VAL A 35 16.43 8.47 -10.36
N LEU A 36 16.48 9.81 -10.35
CA LEU A 36 16.78 10.61 -11.54
C LEU A 36 18.15 10.30 -12.14
N SER A 37 19.13 9.93 -11.31
CA SER A 37 20.47 9.53 -11.78
C SER A 37 20.50 8.17 -12.51
N GLY A 38 19.36 7.47 -12.58
CA GLY A 38 19.23 6.19 -13.27
C GLY A 38 19.79 4.98 -12.49
N ARG A 39 20.21 5.18 -11.23
CA ARG A 39 20.74 4.11 -10.37
C ARG A 39 19.61 3.31 -9.74
N ASP A 40 19.88 2.04 -9.48
CA ASP A 40 19.03 1.19 -8.67
C ASP A 40 18.94 1.73 -7.23
N LEU A 41 17.79 1.55 -6.58
CA LEU A 41 17.53 2.06 -5.23
C LEU A 41 16.91 0.99 -4.35
N LEU A 42 17.54 0.72 -3.21
CA LEU A 42 16.98 -0.05 -2.12
C LEU A 42 16.58 0.92 -1.01
N ALA A 43 15.28 1.10 -0.79
CA ALA A 43 14.73 2.07 0.14
C ALA A 43 13.97 1.42 1.29
N ALA A 44 14.33 1.77 2.53
CA ALA A 44 13.56 1.42 3.72
C ALA A 44 12.76 2.64 4.19
N ALA A 45 11.43 2.53 4.09
CA ALA A 45 10.48 3.52 4.59
C ALA A 45 9.10 2.89 4.84
N GLN A 46 8.43 3.35 5.90
CA GLN A 46 7.08 2.89 6.24
C GLN A 46 6.03 3.39 5.25
N THR A 47 4.85 2.78 5.24
CA THR A 47 3.71 3.26 4.45
C THR A 47 3.23 4.61 5.00
N GLY A 48 2.65 5.45 4.14
CA GLY A 48 2.29 6.82 4.50
C GLY A 48 3.44 7.85 4.46
N THR A 49 4.70 7.44 4.29
CA THR A 49 5.83 8.40 4.23
C THR A 49 5.99 9.08 2.85
N GLY A 50 5.07 8.86 1.91
CA GLY A 50 5.15 9.43 0.55
C GLY A 50 6.04 8.66 -0.42
N LYS A 51 6.24 7.34 -0.23
CA LYS A 51 7.00 6.45 -1.12
C LYS A 51 6.55 6.53 -2.58
N THR A 52 5.24 6.57 -2.83
CA THR A 52 4.69 6.61 -4.19
C THR A 52 5.22 7.79 -4.99
N ALA A 53 5.20 9.00 -4.43
CA ALA A 53 5.80 10.16 -5.09
C ALA A 53 7.33 10.05 -5.21
N ALA A 54 7.99 9.44 -4.23
CA ALA A 54 9.45 9.28 -4.22
C ALA A 54 9.97 8.45 -5.41
N PHE A 55 9.21 7.45 -5.88
CA PHE A 55 9.55 6.72 -7.10
C PHE A 55 8.81 7.21 -8.35
N MET A 56 7.54 7.61 -8.25
CA MET A 56 6.78 7.96 -9.45
C MET A 56 7.23 9.28 -10.08
N LEU A 57 7.45 10.34 -9.30
CA LEU A 57 7.84 11.64 -9.85
C LEU A 57 9.12 11.56 -10.72
N PRO A 58 10.23 10.94 -10.26
CA PRO A 58 11.42 10.80 -11.10
C PRO A 58 11.23 9.82 -12.27
N ILE A 59 10.37 8.81 -12.14
CA ILE A 59 10.01 7.94 -13.27
C ILE A 59 9.27 8.74 -14.34
N LEU A 60 8.31 9.57 -13.95
CA LEU A 60 7.55 10.42 -14.88
C LEU A 60 8.46 11.41 -15.59
N GLU A 61 9.40 12.03 -14.88
CA GLU A 61 10.41 12.91 -15.48
C GLU A 61 11.20 12.17 -16.58
N ARG A 62 11.67 10.96 -16.30
CA ARG A 62 12.39 10.13 -17.27
C ARG A 62 11.53 9.71 -18.46
N LEU A 63 10.25 9.40 -18.22
CA LEU A 63 9.31 8.96 -19.25
C LEU A 63 8.72 10.11 -20.08
N LYS A 64 8.82 11.36 -19.61
CA LYS A 64 8.30 12.56 -20.29
C LYS A 64 8.71 12.64 -21.76
N LYS A 65 9.93 12.23 -22.10
CA LYS A 65 10.44 12.22 -23.50
C LYS A 65 9.65 11.29 -24.45
N PHE A 66 8.86 10.37 -23.91
CA PHE A 66 8.01 9.46 -24.69
C PHE A 66 6.54 9.88 -24.70
N ALA A 67 6.18 10.91 -23.94
CA ALA A 67 4.80 11.38 -23.83
C ALA A 67 4.31 11.89 -25.19
N ASN A 68 3.19 11.33 -25.66
CA ASN A 68 2.64 11.65 -26.97
C ASN A 68 1.13 11.36 -27.01
N THR A 69 0.43 12.00 -27.94
CA THR A 69 -1.04 11.90 -28.09
C THR A 69 -1.47 10.94 -29.20
N SER A 70 -0.56 10.10 -29.71
CA SER A 70 -0.88 9.14 -30.77
C SER A 70 -2.01 8.21 -30.34
N VAL A 71 -2.87 7.80 -31.26
CA VAL A 71 -3.90 6.79 -30.95
C VAL A 71 -3.37 5.35 -31.08
N SER A 72 -2.19 5.17 -31.67
CA SER A 72 -1.64 3.84 -31.98
C SER A 72 -1.06 3.17 -30.73
N PRO A 73 -1.56 2.00 -30.29
CA PRO A 73 -1.04 1.30 -29.12
C PRO A 73 0.46 0.99 -29.18
N ALA A 74 1.01 0.81 -30.39
CA ALA A 74 2.43 0.54 -30.59
C ALA A 74 3.35 1.71 -30.16
N MET A 75 2.80 2.92 -30.08
CA MET A 75 3.52 4.11 -29.59
C MET A 75 3.53 4.21 -28.06
N HIS A 76 2.79 3.34 -27.36
CA HIS A 76 2.62 3.34 -25.91
C HIS A 76 3.00 1.96 -25.31
N PRO A 77 4.23 1.48 -25.52
CA PRO A 77 4.68 0.25 -24.86
C PRO A 77 4.90 0.49 -23.36
N ILE A 78 4.77 -0.55 -22.54
CA ILE A 78 5.03 -0.45 -21.10
C ILE A 78 6.51 -0.16 -20.87
N ARG A 79 6.80 0.96 -20.21
CA ARG A 79 8.16 1.42 -19.87
C ARG A 79 8.41 1.43 -18.37
N ALA A 80 7.38 1.65 -17.56
CA ALA A 80 7.45 1.51 -16.11
C ALA A 80 6.50 0.41 -15.65
N LEU A 81 7.03 -0.52 -14.85
CA LEU A 81 6.24 -1.55 -14.17
C LEU A 81 6.34 -1.34 -12.66
N VAL A 82 5.22 -1.20 -11.98
CA VAL A 82 5.13 -1.12 -10.51
C VAL A 82 4.41 -2.36 -10.01
N LEU A 83 5.12 -3.18 -9.24
CA LEU A 83 4.53 -4.33 -8.55
C LEU A 83 4.16 -3.95 -7.12
N SER A 84 2.92 -4.25 -6.74
CA SER A 84 2.39 -4.02 -5.40
C SER A 84 1.74 -5.30 -4.86
N PRO A 85 1.84 -5.62 -3.56
CA PRO A 85 1.38 -6.90 -3.00
C PRO A 85 -0.13 -7.05 -3.01
N THR A 86 -0.89 -5.96 -2.90
CA THR A 86 -2.35 -6.01 -2.79
C THR A 86 -3.06 -5.12 -3.78
N ARG A 87 -4.35 -5.41 -3.95
CA ARG A 87 -5.24 -4.67 -4.84
C ARG A 87 -5.38 -3.23 -4.38
N GLU A 88 -5.55 -3.05 -3.08
CA GLU A 88 -5.79 -1.75 -2.45
C GLU A 88 -4.60 -0.82 -2.63
N LEU A 89 -3.38 -1.33 -2.45
CA LEU A 89 -2.16 -0.54 -2.67
C LEU A 89 -1.93 -0.26 -4.16
N ALA A 90 -2.15 -1.24 -5.03
CA ALA A 90 -2.08 -1.05 -6.48
C ALA A 90 -3.06 0.04 -6.96
N ASP A 91 -4.28 0.05 -6.43
CA ASP A 91 -5.30 1.04 -6.74
C ASP A 91 -4.92 2.44 -6.22
N GLN A 92 -4.42 2.52 -4.98
CA GLN A 92 -3.92 3.77 -4.39
C GLN A 92 -2.76 4.38 -5.20
N ILE A 93 -1.80 3.53 -5.62
CA ILE A 93 -0.73 3.96 -6.52
C ILE A 93 -1.34 4.45 -7.84
N GLY A 94 -2.28 3.70 -8.43
CA GLY A 94 -2.96 4.09 -9.68
C GLY A 94 -3.61 5.48 -9.61
N VAL A 95 -4.36 5.76 -8.53
CA VAL A 95 -4.98 7.08 -8.29
C VAL A 95 -3.91 8.18 -8.22
N ASN A 96 -2.82 7.93 -7.49
CA ASN A 96 -1.72 8.88 -7.39
C ASN A 96 -1.04 9.13 -8.75
N VAL A 97 -0.82 8.07 -9.54
CA VAL A 97 -0.22 8.21 -10.88
C VAL A 97 -1.10 9.07 -11.79
N GLN A 98 -2.42 8.83 -11.83
CA GLN A 98 -3.35 9.62 -12.65
C GLN A 98 -3.26 11.12 -12.33
N THR A 99 -3.16 11.44 -11.04
CA THR A 99 -2.95 12.79 -10.56
C THR A 99 -1.63 13.38 -11.03
N TYR A 100 -0.52 12.65 -10.88
CA TYR A 100 0.81 13.12 -11.27
C TYR A 100 0.97 13.25 -12.80
N THR A 101 0.23 12.45 -13.58
CA THR A 101 0.24 12.50 -15.05
C THR A 101 -0.73 13.52 -15.64
N LYS A 102 -1.47 14.30 -14.84
CA LYS A 102 -2.50 15.24 -15.33
C LYS A 102 -2.03 16.17 -16.47
N TYR A 103 -0.78 16.61 -16.42
CA TYR A 103 -0.16 17.51 -17.40
C TYR A 103 0.87 16.81 -18.32
N LEU A 104 0.90 15.49 -18.33
CA LEU A 104 1.79 14.67 -19.15
C LEU A 104 0.96 13.67 -19.96
N PRO A 105 1.04 13.66 -21.31
CA PRO A 105 0.32 12.68 -22.13
C PRO A 105 1.00 11.30 -22.06
N LEU A 106 1.03 10.71 -20.86
CA LEU A 106 1.46 9.36 -20.53
C LEU A 106 0.23 8.58 -20.07
N ARG A 107 0.13 7.30 -20.46
CA ARG A 107 -0.99 6.44 -20.08
C ARG A 107 -0.57 5.51 -18.97
N ALA A 108 -1.43 5.42 -17.96
CA ALA A 108 -1.26 4.52 -16.84
C ALA A 108 -2.49 3.64 -16.66
N THR A 109 -2.28 2.39 -16.29
CA THR A 109 -3.37 1.49 -15.88
C THR A 109 -2.96 0.62 -14.71
N THR A 110 -3.96 0.12 -13.99
CA THR A 110 -3.78 -0.75 -12.83
C THR A 110 -4.47 -2.09 -13.06
N VAL A 111 -3.75 -3.20 -12.87
CA VAL A 111 -4.28 -4.56 -13.04
C VAL A 111 -4.10 -5.39 -11.77
N PHE A 112 -5.19 -5.96 -11.26
CA PHE A 112 -5.15 -6.81 -10.09
C PHE A 112 -6.26 -7.88 -10.09
N GLY A 113 -6.05 -8.93 -9.29
CA GLY A 113 -6.94 -10.09 -9.18
C GLY A 113 -8.30 -9.80 -8.57
N GLY A 114 -9.24 -10.74 -8.67
CA GLY A 114 -10.55 -10.67 -7.99
C GLY A 114 -11.54 -9.66 -8.58
N VAL A 115 -11.33 -9.23 -9.83
CA VAL A 115 -12.27 -8.50 -10.70
C VAL A 115 -12.21 -9.08 -12.11
N ASN A 116 -13.22 -8.74 -12.92
CA ASN A 116 -13.27 -9.12 -14.33
C ASN A 116 -11.99 -8.66 -15.06
N MET A 117 -11.43 -9.57 -15.85
CA MET A 117 -10.21 -9.37 -16.63
C MET A 117 -10.45 -8.50 -17.88
N ASP A 118 -11.65 -8.52 -18.45
CA ASP A 118 -11.94 -7.91 -19.75
C ASP A 118 -11.70 -6.39 -19.77
N PRO A 119 -12.13 -5.60 -18.76
CA PRO A 119 -11.82 -4.17 -18.73
C PRO A 119 -10.32 -3.89 -18.68
N GLN A 120 -9.57 -4.67 -17.89
CA GLN A 120 -8.10 -4.56 -17.80
C GLN A 120 -7.44 -4.90 -19.15
N THR A 121 -7.91 -5.96 -19.81
CA THR A 121 -7.43 -6.36 -21.14
C THR A 121 -7.71 -5.30 -22.19
N GLN A 122 -8.89 -4.67 -22.16
CA GLN A 122 -9.22 -3.58 -23.10
C GLN A 122 -8.31 -2.38 -22.90
N GLU A 123 -8.03 -1.99 -21.66
CA GLU A 123 -7.15 -0.86 -21.36
C GLU A 123 -5.71 -1.13 -21.79
N LEU A 124 -5.18 -2.33 -21.51
CA LEU A 124 -3.86 -2.76 -21.96
C LEU A 124 -3.73 -2.76 -23.49
N ARG A 125 -4.78 -3.18 -24.21
CA ARG A 125 -4.79 -3.16 -25.69
C ARG A 125 -4.77 -1.76 -26.29
N ARG A 126 -5.17 -0.72 -25.55
CA ARG A 126 -5.05 0.68 -25.99
C ARG A 126 -3.61 1.19 -25.94
N GLY A 127 -2.71 0.45 -25.29
CA GLY A 127 -1.31 0.81 -25.09
C GLY A 127 -1.17 1.73 -23.86
N VAL A 128 -0.23 1.37 -22.99
CA VAL A 128 0.05 2.04 -21.71
C VAL A 128 1.55 2.08 -21.46
N GLU A 129 2.07 3.21 -20.99
CA GLU A 129 3.48 3.36 -20.63
C GLU A 129 3.78 2.96 -19.18
N ILE A 130 2.79 3.09 -18.29
CA ILE A 130 2.92 2.82 -16.86
C ILE A 130 1.92 1.73 -16.47
N LEU A 131 2.42 0.60 -16.02
CA LEU A 131 1.60 -0.51 -15.54
C LEU A 131 1.80 -0.69 -14.04
N ILE A 132 0.73 -0.54 -13.26
CA ILE A 132 0.69 -0.93 -11.86
C ILE A 132 0.02 -2.28 -11.76
N ALA A 133 0.61 -3.26 -11.09
CA ALA A 133 0.07 -4.60 -11.07
C ALA A 133 0.29 -5.35 -9.75
N THR A 134 -0.63 -6.26 -9.41
CA THR A 134 -0.31 -7.35 -8.48
C THR A 134 0.38 -8.51 -9.23
N PRO A 135 1.37 -9.21 -8.64
CA PRO A 135 2.17 -10.20 -9.36
C PRO A 135 1.36 -11.29 -10.05
N GLY A 136 0.38 -11.89 -9.35
CA GLY A 136 -0.45 -12.97 -9.91
C GLY A 136 -1.25 -12.51 -11.13
N ARG A 137 -1.92 -11.36 -11.05
CA ARG A 137 -2.72 -10.83 -12.18
C ARG A 137 -1.85 -10.44 -13.37
N LEU A 138 -0.65 -9.92 -13.13
CA LEU A 138 0.29 -9.65 -14.21
C LEU A 138 0.66 -10.93 -14.97
N LEU A 139 0.94 -12.02 -14.25
CA LEU A 139 1.23 -13.31 -14.86
C LEU A 139 0.05 -13.85 -15.68
N ASP A 140 -1.18 -13.69 -15.18
CA ASP A 140 -2.39 -14.06 -15.95
C ASP A 140 -2.44 -13.30 -17.30
N HIS A 141 -2.19 -11.99 -17.28
CA HIS A 141 -2.17 -11.16 -18.49
C HIS A 141 -1.05 -11.54 -19.47
N ILE A 142 0.13 -11.90 -18.95
CA ILE A 142 1.26 -12.39 -19.75
C ILE A 142 0.90 -13.73 -20.40
N GLN A 143 0.31 -14.67 -19.63
CA GLN A 143 -0.10 -15.97 -20.15
C GLN A 143 -1.14 -15.84 -21.27
N GLN A 144 -2.07 -14.87 -21.14
CA GLN A 144 -3.06 -14.54 -22.16
C GLN A 144 -2.50 -13.68 -23.32
N LYS A 145 -1.19 -13.35 -23.30
CA LYS A 145 -0.51 -12.51 -24.30
C LYS A 145 -1.15 -11.13 -24.49
N THR A 146 -1.71 -10.58 -23.41
CA THR A 146 -2.34 -9.25 -23.39
C THR A 146 -1.36 -8.16 -22.96
N VAL A 147 -0.18 -8.54 -22.46
CA VAL A 147 0.90 -7.66 -21.99
C VAL A 147 2.24 -8.11 -22.57
N GLN A 148 3.09 -7.14 -22.92
CA GLN A 148 4.48 -7.35 -23.28
C GLN A 148 5.37 -6.44 -22.44
N LEU A 149 6.44 -7.00 -21.86
CA LEU A 149 7.32 -6.27 -20.94
C LEU A 149 8.72 -5.99 -21.50
N ASN A 150 8.95 -6.29 -22.78
CA ASN A 150 10.25 -6.17 -23.44
C ASN A 150 10.77 -4.72 -23.60
N LYS A 151 9.95 -3.71 -23.29
CA LYS A 151 10.30 -2.28 -23.31
C LYS A 151 10.34 -1.65 -21.94
N VAL A 152 10.20 -2.44 -20.87
CA VAL A 152 10.28 -1.96 -19.50
C VAL A 152 11.70 -1.45 -19.23
N GLU A 153 11.79 -0.18 -18.87
CA GLU A 153 13.01 0.56 -18.55
C GLU A 153 13.17 0.75 -17.03
N VAL A 154 12.06 0.76 -16.30
CA VAL A 154 12.04 0.91 -14.83
C VAL A 154 11.09 -0.11 -14.22
N LEU A 155 11.59 -0.83 -13.21
CA LEU A 155 10.80 -1.69 -12.35
C LEU A 155 10.77 -1.12 -10.93
N VAL A 156 9.59 -1.11 -10.32
CA VAL A 156 9.40 -0.83 -8.90
C VAL A 156 8.79 -2.05 -8.21
N LEU A 157 9.38 -2.44 -7.09
CA LEU A 157 8.83 -3.39 -6.13
C LEU A 157 8.42 -2.60 -4.89
N ASP A 158 7.14 -2.30 -4.72
CA ASP A 158 6.62 -1.59 -3.55
C ASP A 158 6.13 -2.57 -2.48
N GLU A 159 6.40 -2.28 -1.22
CA GLU A 159 6.21 -3.19 -0.08
C GLU A 159 6.80 -4.59 -0.35
N GLY A 160 8.10 -4.62 -0.70
CA GLY A 160 8.82 -5.84 -1.05
C GLY A 160 8.80 -6.91 0.04
N ASP A 161 8.91 -6.52 1.30
CA ASP A 161 8.80 -7.40 2.47
C ASP A 161 7.45 -8.11 2.49
N ARG A 162 6.38 -7.33 2.34
CA ARG A 162 5.03 -7.87 2.30
C ARG A 162 4.77 -8.79 1.11
N MET A 163 5.38 -8.52 -0.05
CA MET A 163 5.29 -9.45 -1.18
C MET A 163 5.94 -10.81 -0.86
N LEU A 164 7.03 -10.83 -0.08
CA LEU A 164 7.65 -12.08 0.38
C LEU A 164 6.77 -12.81 1.39
N ASP A 165 6.20 -12.08 2.37
CA ASP A 165 5.28 -12.65 3.37
C ASP A 165 4.04 -13.30 2.73
N MET A 166 3.58 -12.75 1.61
CA MET A 166 2.46 -13.28 0.84
C MET A 166 2.85 -14.43 -0.11
N GLY A 167 4.13 -14.82 -0.14
CA GLY A 167 4.62 -15.92 -0.96
C GLY A 167 4.81 -15.58 -2.43
N PHE A 168 4.80 -14.30 -2.82
CA PHE A 168 4.95 -13.89 -4.24
C PHE A 168 6.37 -14.02 -4.78
N ILE A 169 7.34 -14.50 -4.00
CA ILE A 169 8.73 -14.62 -4.44
C ILE A 169 8.89 -15.37 -5.76
N GLN A 170 8.16 -16.48 -5.97
CA GLN A 170 8.25 -17.25 -7.21
C GLN A 170 7.66 -16.48 -8.39
N ASP A 171 6.58 -15.74 -8.17
CA ASP A 171 5.92 -14.96 -9.21
C ASP A 171 6.76 -13.75 -9.60
N ILE A 172 7.36 -13.06 -8.62
CA ILE A 172 8.34 -12.00 -8.86
C ILE A 172 9.49 -12.57 -9.70
N ARG A 173 10.10 -13.70 -9.32
CA ARG A 173 11.20 -14.32 -10.08
C ARG A 173 10.83 -14.60 -11.54
N LYS A 174 9.62 -15.12 -11.79
CA LYS A 174 9.11 -15.32 -13.16
C LYS A 174 9.00 -14.02 -13.93
N ILE A 175 8.37 -12.99 -13.33
CA ILE A 175 8.22 -11.67 -13.96
C ILE A 175 9.60 -11.10 -14.29
N MET A 176 10.54 -11.14 -13.35
CA MET A 176 11.91 -10.66 -13.54
C MET A 176 12.63 -11.34 -14.70
N GLY A 177 12.43 -12.64 -14.88
CA GLY A 177 12.99 -13.40 -16.00
C GLY A 177 12.42 -12.98 -17.38
N MET A 178 11.30 -12.27 -17.41
CA MET A 178 10.66 -11.76 -18.63
C MET A 178 11.00 -10.29 -18.92
N LEU A 179 11.66 -9.59 -17.99
CA LEU A 179 12.06 -8.20 -18.15
C LEU A 179 13.40 -8.06 -18.88
N PRO A 180 13.66 -6.92 -19.54
CA PRO A 180 14.98 -6.58 -20.07
C PRO A 180 16.06 -6.63 -18.99
N LYS A 181 17.26 -7.14 -19.32
CA LYS A 181 18.39 -7.20 -18.39
C LYS A 181 18.87 -5.81 -17.96
N GLU A 182 18.94 -4.89 -18.92
CA GLU A 182 19.27 -3.49 -18.68
C GLU A 182 17.98 -2.73 -18.35
N ARG A 183 17.78 -2.45 -17.06
CA ARG A 183 16.69 -1.64 -16.53
C ARG A 183 17.10 -1.07 -15.18
N GLN A 184 16.43 0.00 -14.77
CA GLN A 184 16.55 0.49 -13.40
C GLN A 184 15.56 -0.27 -12.51
N THR A 185 16.00 -0.76 -11.36
CA THR A 185 15.17 -1.45 -10.37
C THR A 185 15.14 -0.66 -9.06
N LEU A 186 13.93 -0.38 -8.57
CA LEU A 186 13.69 0.28 -7.30
C LEU A 186 12.94 -0.69 -6.38
N LEU A 187 13.45 -0.92 -5.17
CA LEU A 187 12.84 -1.78 -4.17
C LEU A 187 12.54 -0.96 -2.93
N PHE A 188 11.26 -0.81 -2.61
CA PHE A 188 10.77 -0.16 -1.40
C PHE A 188 10.23 -1.20 -0.43
N SER A 189 10.65 -1.11 0.82
CA SER A 189 10.30 -2.04 1.90
C SER A 189 10.17 -1.27 3.20
N ALA A 190 9.44 -1.79 4.19
CA ALA A 190 9.46 -1.19 5.53
C ALA A 190 10.74 -1.53 6.30
N THR A 191 11.40 -2.64 5.92
CA THR A 191 12.62 -3.13 6.58
C THR A 191 13.68 -3.62 5.61
N PHE A 192 14.93 -3.73 6.09
CA PHE A 192 16.02 -4.43 5.41
C PHE A 192 16.25 -5.84 5.97
N ALA A 193 15.16 -6.61 6.10
CA ALA A 193 15.24 -8.02 6.46
C ALA A 193 16.22 -8.78 5.53
N PRO A 194 16.89 -9.86 6.00
CA PRO A 194 17.86 -10.62 5.20
C PRO A 194 17.30 -11.07 3.84
N GLU A 195 16.01 -11.38 3.77
CA GLU A 195 15.33 -11.84 2.56
C GLU A 195 15.17 -10.72 1.53
N ILE A 196 14.94 -9.48 1.99
CA ILE A 196 14.93 -8.29 1.13
C ILE A 196 16.32 -8.00 0.57
N LYS A 197 17.36 -8.13 1.40
CA LYS A 197 18.74 -7.99 0.93
C LYS A 197 19.11 -9.04 -0.11
N ARG A 198 18.63 -10.29 0.06
CA ARG A 198 18.79 -11.36 -0.94
C ARG A 198 18.03 -11.04 -2.22
N LEU A 199 16.79 -10.58 -2.12
CA LEU A 199 16.01 -10.17 -3.29
C LEU A 199 16.71 -9.04 -4.05
N ALA A 200 17.24 -8.03 -3.35
CA ALA A 200 18.02 -6.96 -3.95
C ALA A 200 19.29 -7.49 -4.63
N ALA A 201 20.03 -8.38 -3.99
CA ALA A 201 21.24 -8.98 -4.55
C ALA A 201 20.98 -9.83 -5.81
N ASP A 202 19.84 -10.52 -5.87
CA ASP A 202 19.45 -11.35 -7.01
C ASP A 202 19.10 -10.49 -8.25
N PHE A 203 18.62 -9.26 -8.05
CA PHE A 203 17.87 -8.53 -9.08
C PHE A 203 18.29 -7.08 -9.36
N MET A 204 19.14 -6.50 -8.53
CA MET A 204 19.56 -5.11 -8.62
C MET A 204 21.06 -5.01 -8.90
N HIS A 205 21.47 -3.94 -9.56
CA HIS A 205 22.87 -3.67 -9.88
C HIS A 205 23.43 -2.53 -9.04
N ALA A 206 24.28 -2.86 -8.06
CA ALA A 206 24.93 -1.91 -7.15
C ALA A 206 23.96 -0.82 -6.59
N PRO A 207 22.84 -1.22 -5.96
CA PRO A 207 21.79 -0.28 -5.56
C PRO A 207 22.29 0.71 -4.52
N GLN A 208 21.88 1.96 -4.66
CA GLN A 208 22.01 2.95 -3.59
C GLN A 208 21.02 2.60 -2.48
N THR A 209 21.43 2.77 -1.23
CA THR A 209 20.56 2.48 -0.08
C THR A 209 20.08 3.78 0.56
N VAL A 210 18.78 3.91 0.73
CA VAL A 210 18.17 5.01 1.49
C VAL A 210 17.42 4.43 2.66
N GLU A 211 17.84 4.81 3.85
CA GLU A 211 17.12 4.53 5.08
C GLU A 211 16.58 5.85 5.63
N VAL A 212 15.27 5.91 5.76
CA VAL A 212 14.61 6.96 6.52
C VAL A 212 14.31 6.38 7.88
N ALA A 213 14.84 7.03 8.92
CA ALA A 213 14.56 6.64 10.29
C ALA A 213 13.04 6.46 10.45
N ARG A 214 12.64 5.36 11.08
CA ARG A 214 11.25 5.17 11.47
C ARG A 214 10.85 6.43 12.24
N GLN A 215 9.80 7.12 11.81
CA GLN A 215 9.17 8.10 12.69
C GLN A 215 8.67 7.41 13.98
N ASN A 216 8.56 6.08 13.97
CA ASN A 216 8.16 5.24 15.08
C ASN A 216 9.27 4.24 15.44
N ALA A 217 10.37 4.72 16.03
CA ALA A 217 11.27 3.86 16.80
C ALA A 217 10.52 3.47 18.09
N THR A 218 9.67 2.45 17.98
CA THR A 218 8.58 2.14 18.94
C THR A 218 7.66 3.35 19.13
N ASN A 219 6.36 3.13 18.99
CA ASN A 219 5.43 4.20 19.30
C ASN A 219 5.47 4.35 20.83
N ASP A 220 6.38 5.16 21.37
CA ASP A 220 6.38 5.57 22.78
C ASP A 220 5.03 6.25 23.14
N GLN A 221 4.16 6.49 22.15
CA GLN A 221 2.82 7.04 22.28
C GLN A 221 1.68 6.00 22.24
N VAL A 222 1.95 4.69 22.08
CA VAL A 222 0.88 3.66 22.14
C VAL A 222 0.82 3.04 23.52
N GLU A 223 -0.24 3.39 24.26
CA GLU A 223 -0.58 2.73 25.51
C GLU A 223 -1.03 1.29 25.24
N GLN A 224 -0.25 0.32 25.69
CA GLN A 224 -0.57 -1.11 25.54
C GLN A 224 -1.16 -1.64 26.83
N LEU A 225 -2.41 -2.11 26.77
CA LEU A 225 -3.11 -2.72 27.89
C LEU A 225 -3.34 -4.20 27.63
N VAL A 226 -2.95 -5.03 28.60
CA VAL A 226 -3.13 -6.47 28.55
C VAL A 226 -4.16 -6.88 29.59
N PHE A 227 -5.23 -7.52 29.14
CA PHE A 227 -6.28 -8.05 30.00
C PHE A 227 -6.22 -9.57 30.01
N GLN A 228 -5.97 -10.16 31.17
CA GLN A 228 -6.10 -11.61 31.35
C GLN A 228 -7.59 -11.95 31.53
N VAL A 229 -8.14 -12.73 30.61
CA VAL A 229 -9.56 -13.04 30.56
C VAL A 229 -9.80 -14.43 29.97
N ASP A 230 -10.75 -15.16 30.53
CA ASP A 230 -11.19 -16.44 29.97
C ASP A 230 -11.78 -16.25 28.57
N ASN A 231 -11.53 -17.19 27.66
CA ASN A 231 -11.99 -17.08 26.26
C ASN A 231 -13.48 -16.77 26.11
N PHE A 232 -14.34 -17.37 26.95
CA PHE A 232 -15.79 -17.16 26.89
C PHE A 232 -16.24 -15.77 27.37
N LYS A 233 -15.40 -15.05 28.12
CA LYS A 233 -15.67 -13.68 28.61
C LYS A 233 -15.09 -12.59 27.70
N LYS A 234 -14.16 -12.93 26.79
CA LYS A 234 -13.51 -11.95 25.90
C LYS A 234 -14.49 -11.05 25.16
N ARG A 235 -15.56 -11.62 24.60
CA ARG A 235 -16.60 -10.86 23.88
C ARG A 235 -17.28 -9.82 24.79
N GLN A 236 -17.70 -10.25 25.98
CA GLN A 236 -18.39 -9.38 26.94
C GLN A 236 -17.47 -8.26 27.42
N LEU A 237 -16.20 -8.59 27.67
CA LEU A 237 -15.17 -7.61 28.03
C LEU A 237 -14.95 -6.59 26.89
N LEU A 238 -14.84 -7.05 25.64
CA LEU A 238 -14.70 -6.16 24.49
C LEU A 238 -15.87 -5.20 24.38
N ALA A 239 -17.10 -5.71 24.40
CA ALA A 239 -18.30 -4.87 24.32
C ALA A 239 -18.41 -3.91 25.52
N HIS A 240 -17.97 -4.33 26.71
CA HIS A 240 -17.89 -3.45 27.88
C HIS A 240 -16.87 -2.32 27.68
N LEU A 241 -15.64 -2.63 27.26
CA LEU A 241 -14.57 -1.66 27.03
C LEU A 241 -14.94 -0.63 25.97
N ILE A 242 -15.53 -1.07 24.86
CA ILE A 242 -15.96 -0.17 23.78
C ILE A 242 -16.96 0.87 24.32
N ARG A 243 -17.90 0.45 25.16
CA ARG A 243 -18.90 1.35 25.74
C ARG A 243 -18.33 2.22 26.85
N SER A 244 -17.68 1.61 27.85
CA SER A 244 -17.23 2.31 29.07
C SER A 244 -16.10 3.30 28.80
N ARG A 245 -15.29 3.06 27.78
CA ARG A 245 -14.22 3.99 27.35
C ARG A 245 -14.60 4.85 26.15
N GLU A 246 -15.88 4.85 25.75
CA GLU A 246 -16.40 5.63 24.63
C GLU A 246 -15.57 5.50 23.34
N MET A 247 -15.09 4.28 23.03
CA MET A 247 -14.19 4.08 21.89
C MET A 247 -14.93 4.36 20.58
N SER A 248 -14.54 5.42 19.86
CA SER A 248 -15.27 5.93 18.69
C SER A 248 -15.07 5.10 17.42
N GLN A 249 -13.86 4.60 17.21
CA GLN A 249 -13.50 3.72 16.10
C GLN A 249 -12.54 2.65 16.63
N VAL A 250 -12.88 1.38 16.39
CA VAL A 250 -12.11 0.25 16.93
C VAL A 250 -11.89 -0.77 15.84
N ILE A 251 -10.63 -1.09 15.58
CA ILE A 251 -10.28 -2.29 14.80
C ILE A 251 -10.06 -3.46 15.74
N VAL A 252 -10.65 -4.60 15.43
CA VAL A 252 -10.58 -5.82 16.25
C VAL A 252 -10.00 -6.94 15.42
N PHE A 253 -8.83 -7.44 15.82
CA PHE A 253 -8.14 -8.50 15.11
C PHE A 253 -8.51 -9.89 15.64
N CYS A 254 -8.97 -10.73 14.70
CA CYS A 254 -9.24 -12.15 14.91
C CYS A 254 -8.32 -13.00 14.01
N LYS A 255 -8.04 -14.23 14.44
CA LYS A 255 -7.17 -15.17 13.72
C LYS A 255 -7.82 -15.73 12.47
N THR A 256 -9.14 -15.94 12.48
CA THR A 256 -9.85 -16.59 11.36
C THR A 256 -11.03 -15.76 10.84
N LYS A 257 -11.40 -15.99 9.58
CA LYS A 257 -12.60 -15.40 8.97
C LYS A 257 -13.89 -15.79 9.71
N ILE A 258 -13.96 -17.03 10.20
CA ILE A 258 -15.13 -17.55 10.94
C ILE A 258 -15.28 -16.81 12.26
N SER A 259 -14.18 -16.62 13.00
CA SER A 259 -14.18 -15.84 14.24
C SER A 259 -14.51 -14.36 13.99
N ALA A 260 -14.05 -13.79 12.88
CA ALA A 260 -14.35 -12.40 12.52
C ALA A 260 -15.85 -12.20 12.26
N ASP A 261 -16.46 -13.06 11.42
CA ASP A 261 -17.90 -13.02 11.15
C ASP A 261 -18.72 -13.26 12.41
N GLN A 262 -18.34 -14.25 13.24
CA GLN A 262 -19.05 -14.56 14.46
C GLN A 262 -19.01 -13.38 15.45
N LEU A 263 -17.83 -12.81 15.67
CA LEU A 263 -17.66 -11.68 16.58
C LEU A 263 -18.42 -10.43 16.11
N ALA A 264 -18.37 -10.11 14.81
CA ALA A 264 -19.12 -8.98 14.26
C ALA A 264 -20.64 -9.16 14.45
N ARG A 265 -21.18 -10.36 14.20
CA ARG A 265 -22.60 -10.67 14.46
C ARG A 265 -22.96 -10.51 15.93
N ASP A 266 -22.13 -11.00 16.83
CA ASP A 266 -22.42 -10.94 18.26
C ASP A 266 -22.35 -9.50 18.80
N LEU A 267 -21.38 -8.70 18.33
CA LEU A 267 -21.28 -7.28 18.70
C LEU A 267 -22.47 -6.47 18.17
N LYS A 268 -22.95 -6.77 16.94
CA LYS A 268 -24.21 -6.22 16.41
C LYS A 268 -25.41 -6.56 17.28
N ARG A 269 -25.51 -7.80 17.75
CA ARG A 269 -26.58 -8.23 18.67
C ARG A 269 -26.52 -7.48 20.00
N ASP A 270 -25.32 -7.12 20.44
CA ASP A 270 -25.08 -6.28 21.61
C ASP A 270 -25.35 -4.78 21.32
N GLY A 271 -25.78 -4.40 20.11
CA GLY A 271 -26.12 -3.02 19.73
C GLY A 271 -24.90 -2.15 19.37
N LEU A 272 -23.80 -2.77 18.93
CA LEU A 272 -22.64 -2.07 18.39
C LEU A 272 -22.62 -2.18 16.86
N ASP A 273 -22.41 -1.07 16.16
CA ASP A 273 -22.25 -1.06 14.71
C ASP A 273 -20.92 -1.73 14.33
N ALA A 274 -20.98 -3.03 14.02
CA ALA A 274 -19.83 -3.88 13.80
C ALA A 274 -19.90 -4.67 12.49
N GLU A 275 -18.87 -4.61 11.66
CA GLU A 275 -18.78 -5.38 10.42
C GLU A 275 -17.46 -6.13 10.30
N ALA A 276 -17.48 -7.27 9.62
CA ALA A 276 -16.31 -8.09 9.40
C ALA A 276 -15.68 -7.83 8.02
N ILE A 277 -14.35 -7.72 7.97
CA ILE A 277 -13.56 -7.64 6.73
C ILE A 277 -12.55 -8.79 6.66
N HIS A 278 -12.66 -9.62 5.61
CA HIS A 278 -11.78 -10.77 5.35
C HIS A 278 -11.81 -11.16 3.87
N GLY A 279 -10.91 -12.06 3.45
CA GLY A 279 -10.73 -12.45 2.04
C GLY A 279 -11.97 -13.04 1.36
N ASP A 280 -12.86 -13.70 2.10
CA ASP A 280 -14.12 -14.22 1.54
C ASP A 280 -15.20 -13.14 1.28
N LYS A 281 -15.03 -11.90 1.77
CA LYS A 281 -15.98 -10.82 1.46
C LYS A 281 -15.76 -10.36 0.01
N THR A 282 -16.85 -10.03 -0.69
CA THR A 282 -16.76 -9.46 -2.03
C THR A 282 -16.05 -8.11 -2.00
N GLN A 283 -15.37 -7.72 -3.08
CA GLN A 283 -14.64 -6.46 -3.11
C GLN A 283 -15.55 -5.24 -2.86
N GLY A 284 -16.76 -5.24 -3.44
CA GLY A 284 -17.74 -4.19 -3.20
C GLY A 284 -18.07 -4.04 -1.71
N ALA A 285 -18.35 -5.17 -1.04
CA ALA A 285 -18.63 -5.17 0.39
C ALA A 285 -17.41 -4.72 1.23
N ARG A 286 -16.20 -5.11 0.84
CA ARG A 286 -14.95 -4.67 1.51
C ARG A 286 -14.78 -3.15 1.39
N LEU A 287 -14.95 -2.59 0.20
CA LEU A 287 -14.83 -1.15 -0.06
C LEU A 287 -15.91 -0.35 0.68
N GLU A 288 -17.15 -0.81 0.66
CA GLU A 288 -18.27 -0.19 1.37
C GLU A 288 -18.06 -0.21 2.90
N THR A 289 -17.67 -1.37 3.44
CA THR A 289 -17.37 -1.53 4.87
C THR A 289 -16.22 -0.60 5.30
N LEU A 290 -15.17 -0.53 4.49
CA LEU A 290 -14.02 0.34 4.75
C LEU A 290 -14.41 1.81 4.69
N ALA A 291 -15.19 2.23 3.68
CA ALA A 291 -15.68 3.60 3.55
C ALA A 291 -16.56 3.97 4.75
N GLY A 292 -17.51 3.11 5.14
CA GLY A 292 -18.36 3.32 6.31
C GLY A 292 -17.56 3.40 7.62
N PHE A 293 -16.49 2.62 7.75
CA PHE A 293 -15.56 2.72 8.87
C PHE A 293 -14.80 4.04 8.89
N LYS A 294 -14.23 4.47 7.75
CA LYS A 294 -13.52 5.75 7.63
C LYS A 294 -14.42 6.96 7.91
N GLU A 295 -15.67 6.91 7.48
CA GLU A 295 -16.67 7.96 7.72
C GLU A 295 -17.22 7.98 9.16
N GLY A 296 -16.81 7.04 10.01
CA GLY A 296 -17.29 6.92 11.39
C GLY A 296 -18.72 6.39 11.53
N LYS A 297 -19.35 5.93 10.44
CA LYS A 297 -20.66 5.27 10.46
C LYS A 297 -20.59 3.87 11.08
N LEU A 298 -19.48 3.18 10.84
CA LEU A 298 -19.17 1.91 11.47
C LEU A 298 -18.23 2.15 12.64
N ARG A 299 -18.63 1.73 13.84
CA ARG A 299 -17.85 1.90 15.06
C ARG A 299 -16.78 0.83 15.22
N VAL A 300 -17.08 -0.40 14.83
CA VAL A 300 -16.19 -1.56 15.03
C VAL A 300 -15.93 -2.27 13.71
N LEU A 301 -14.65 -2.37 13.34
CA LEU A 301 -14.20 -3.16 12.20
C LEU A 301 -13.52 -4.43 12.71
N VAL A 302 -14.12 -5.60 12.45
CA VAL A 302 -13.54 -6.89 12.83
C VAL A 302 -12.77 -7.45 11.65
N ALA A 303 -11.46 -7.65 11.78
CA ALA A 303 -10.59 -8.01 10.68
C ALA A 303 -9.72 -9.24 10.97
N THR A 304 -9.29 -9.92 9.91
CA THR A 304 -8.13 -10.82 9.97
C THR A 304 -6.88 -10.08 9.51
N ASP A 305 -5.70 -10.57 9.92
CA ASP A 305 -4.41 -9.98 9.52
C ASP A 305 -4.31 -9.74 8.01
N VAL A 306 -4.67 -10.75 7.23
CA VAL A 306 -4.61 -10.72 5.76
C VAL A 306 -5.50 -9.62 5.17
N ALA A 307 -6.65 -9.35 5.79
CA ALA A 307 -7.60 -8.38 5.28
C ALA A 307 -7.34 -6.95 5.76
N ALA A 308 -6.74 -6.81 6.95
CA ALA A 308 -6.38 -5.53 7.53
C ALA A 308 -5.11 -4.95 6.91
N ARG A 309 -4.17 -5.80 6.54
CA ARG A 309 -2.94 -5.37 5.87
C ARG A 309 -3.31 -4.56 4.62
N GLY A 310 -2.80 -3.34 4.48
CA GLY A 310 -3.01 -2.48 3.31
C GLY A 310 -4.37 -1.79 3.26
N LEU A 311 -5.16 -1.85 4.34
CA LEU A 311 -6.21 -0.87 4.55
C LEU A 311 -5.51 0.44 4.92
N ASP A 312 -5.63 1.46 4.06
CA ASP A 312 -5.18 2.82 4.39
C ASP A 312 -6.17 3.45 5.36
N ILE A 313 -6.17 2.99 6.61
CA ILE A 313 -6.94 3.60 7.70
C ILE A 313 -5.94 4.38 8.53
N SER A 314 -5.73 5.63 8.13
CA SER A 314 -4.84 6.54 8.83
C SER A 314 -5.36 6.76 10.25
N GLU A 315 -4.48 6.62 11.25
CA GLU A 315 -4.67 7.11 12.63
C GLU A 315 -5.87 6.51 13.39
N LEU A 316 -5.82 5.21 13.69
CA LEU A 316 -6.87 4.57 14.50
C LEU A 316 -6.76 4.93 15.99
N PRO A 317 -7.84 5.31 16.69
CA PRO A 317 -7.72 5.62 18.11
C PRO A 317 -7.60 4.35 18.98
N TYR A 318 -8.13 3.21 18.52
CA TYR A 318 -8.13 1.97 19.28
C TYR A 318 -7.93 0.72 18.41
N VAL A 319 -6.96 -0.10 18.81
CA VAL A 319 -6.69 -1.43 18.25
C VAL A 319 -6.91 -2.49 19.33
N VAL A 320 -7.69 -3.52 19.03
CA VAL A 320 -7.92 -4.65 19.93
C VAL A 320 -7.44 -5.95 19.29
N ASN A 321 -6.46 -6.58 19.94
CA ASN A 321 -6.06 -7.94 19.65
C ASN A 321 -7.00 -8.93 20.37
N PHE A 322 -8.14 -9.28 19.78
CA PHE A 322 -9.09 -10.24 20.38
C PHE A 322 -8.47 -11.63 20.48
N GLU A 323 -7.73 -12.01 19.45
CA GLU A 323 -6.86 -13.17 19.41
C GLU A 323 -5.44 -12.70 19.10
N LEU A 324 -4.47 -13.08 19.93
CA LEU A 324 -3.07 -12.72 19.72
C LEU A 324 -2.51 -13.38 18.45
N PRO A 325 -1.63 -12.69 17.71
CA PRO A 325 -0.97 -13.28 16.56
C PRO A 325 0.06 -14.34 17.01
N THR A 326 0.50 -15.16 16.06
CA THR A 326 1.50 -16.20 16.31
C THR A 326 2.94 -15.70 16.22
N SER A 327 3.18 -14.54 15.61
CA SER A 327 4.50 -13.92 15.52
C SER A 327 4.53 -12.54 16.19
N PRO A 328 5.66 -12.15 16.84
CA PRO A 328 5.85 -10.81 17.37
C PRO A 328 5.77 -9.72 16.28
N GLU A 329 6.20 -10.03 15.06
CA GLU A 329 6.18 -9.10 13.93
C GLU A 329 4.73 -8.71 13.60
N ASP A 330 3.82 -9.70 13.51
CA ASP A 330 2.39 -9.44 13.27
C ASP A 330 1.76 -8.61 14.39
N TYR A 331 2.17 -8.84 15.64
CA TYR A 331 1.72 -8.02 16.75
C TYR A 331 2.09 -6.55 16.54
N VAL A 332 3.37 -6.29 16.24
CA VAL A 332 3.87 -4.94 15.97
C VAL A 332 3.14 -4.31 14.78
N HIS A 333 2.87 -5.07 13.72
CA HIS A 333 2.11 -4.57 12.57
C HIS A 333 0.68 -4.16 12.94
N ARG A 334 -0.02 -4.95 13.77
CA ARG A 334 -1.37 -4.60 14.23
C ARG A 334 -1.40 -3.33 15.07
N ILE A 335 -0.41 -3.13 15.94
CA ILE A 335 -0.37 -2.00 16.88
C ILE A 335 0.38 -0.78 16.36
N ALA A 336 0.93 -0.81 15.15
CA ALA A 336 1.61 0.33 14.52
C ALA A 336 0.65 1.33 13.86
N GLU A 337 -0.62 0.98 13.73
CA GLU A 337 -1.69 1.76 13.08
C GLU A 337 -2.43 2.81 13.96
N PRO A 338 -2.34 2.83 15.31
CA PRO A 338 -2.98 3.85 16.11
C PRO A 338 -2.11 5.08 16.37
N ALA A 339 -2.70 6.27 16.17
CA ALA A 339 -2.21 7.53 16.71
C ALA A 339 -3.10 7.94 17.89
N ALA A 340 -2.49 8.53 18.93
CA ALA A 340 -3.22 8.91 20.12
C ALA A 340 -4.36 9.91 19.81
N PRO A 341 -5.55 9.77 20.41
CA PRO A 341 -6.52 10.84 20.38
C PRO A 341 -5.92 12.07 21.08
N ALA A 342 -6.00 13.24 20.45
CA ALA A 342 -5.60 14.50 21.07
C ALA A 342 -6.28 14.62 22.45
N PRO A 343 -5.55 15.06 23.49
CA PRO A 343 -6.11 15.14 24.84
C PRO A 343 -7.35 16.02 24.82
N ARG A 344 -8.50 15.42 25.17
CA ARG A 344 -9.72 16.20 25.44
C ARG A 344 -9.37 17.17 26.56
N ALA A 345 -9.36 18.46 26.25
CA ALA A 345 -9.20 19.51 27.23
C ALA A 345 -10.17 19.22 28.40
N SER A 346 -9.61 18.99 29.58
CA SER A 346 -10.36 18.88 30.81
C SER A 346 -11.22 20.13 30.95
N ARG A 347 -12.53 20.01 30.71
CA ARG A 347 -13.47 21.01 31.20
C ARG A 347 -13.53 20.81 32.70
N SER A 348 -12.75 21.63 33.39
CA SER A 348 -12.94 21.90 34.80
C SER A 348 -14.34 22.50 34.99
N ARG A 349 -15.26 21.73 35.55
CA ARG A 349 -16.08 22.04 36.72
C ARG A 349 -17.13 20.96 36.95
#